data_AF-A0A0K1QBM9-F1
#
_entry.id   AF-A0A0K1QBM9-F1
#
_cell.length_a   1.000
_cell.length_b   1.000
_cell.length_c   1.000
_cell.angle_alpha   90.00
_cell.angle_beta   90.00
_cell.angle_gamma   90.00
#
_symmetry.space_group_name_H-M   'P 1'
#
loop_
_entity.id
_entity.type
_entity.pdbx_description
1 polymer ?
#
loop_
_entity_poly.entity_id
_entity_poly.type
_entity_poly.pdbx_seq_one_letter_code
_entity_poly.pdbx_strand_id
1 'polypeptide(L)'
;MSSSPDGTGASSKFGRSRRWLRGDVRPYAFGAAVVVVAMGGIGFLPLFGGPGYEHSLATGLVAPSAAAIATALDASGSRDESRTPLQSVGRGVLAGIVYAGLSLLTALFHAARVGICELWGALLYFALNAGLGAIVGGVWGAFVGELVSALVRRGHVTRRRRRKVLSVLLSLGGRSPASS
;
A
#
# COMPACT_ATOMS: atom_id res chain seq x y z
N MET A 1 34.88 35.18 -32.56
CA MET A 1 34.18 33.88 -32.50
C MET A 1 34.35 33.35 -31.09
N SER A 2 33.36 33.62 -30.23
CA SER A 2 33.34 33.22 -28.82
C SER A 2 32.08 32.39 -28.65
N SER A 3 32.28 31.12 -28.29
CA SER A 3 31.23 30.12 -28.10
C SER A 3 30.87 30.10 -26.62
N SER A 4 29.73 30.68 -26.25
CA SER A 4 29.18 30.57 -24.90
C SER A 4 28.54 29.18 -24.71
N PRO A 5 28.94 28.39 -23.71
CA PRO A 5 28.27 27.15 -23.38
C PRO A 5 26.98 27.41 -22.60
N ASP A 6 25.87 26.91 -23.17
CA ASP A 6 24.52 26.96 -22.62
C ASP A 6 24.42 26.33 -21.22
N GLY A 7 24.19 27.18 -20.22
CA GLY A 7 24.01 26.82 -18.80
C GLY A 7 22.58 26.41 -18.40
N THR A 8 21.81 25.76 -19.27
CA THR A 8 20.35 25.54 -19.09
C THR A 8 19.95 24.13 -18.61
N GLY A 9 20.88 23.30 -18.11
CA GLY A 9 20.61 21.90 -17.75
C GLY A 9 20.07 21.62 -16.32
N ALA A 10 20.26 22.52 -15.35
CA ALA A 10 20.07 22.19 -13.93
C ALA A 10 18.63 22.35 -13.39
N SER A 11 17.78 23.16 -14.04
CA SER A 11 16.45 23.52 -13.50
C SER A 11 15.38 22.43 -13.68
N SER A 12 15.57 21.46 -14.59
CA SER A 12 14.54 20.45 -14.91
C SER A 12 14.44 19.28 -13.91
N LYS A 13 15.40 19.14 -12.98
CA LYS A 13 15.41 18.03 -11.99
C LYS A 13 14.47 18.30 -10.81
N PHE A 14 14.32 19.55 -10.36
CA PHE A 14 13.52 19.87 -9.18
C PHE A 14 12.00 19.87 -9.44
N GLY A 15 11.56 20.20 -10.66
CA GLY A 15 10.14 20.17 -11.05
C GLY A 15 9.54 18.77 -11.15
N ARG A 16 10.36 17.72 -11.30
CA ARG A 16 9.91 16.32 -11.36
C ARG A 16 9.53 15.75 -10.00
N SER A 17 10.12 16.26 -8.90
CA SER A 17 9.90 15.72 -7.55
C SER A 17 8.49 16.00 -7.02
N ARG A 18 7.87 17.14 -7.39
CA ARG A 18 6.50 17.47 -6.97
C ARG A 18 5.41 16.69 -7.72
N ARG A 19 5.70 16.21 -8.93
CA ARG A 19 4.73 15.43 -9.73
C ARG A 19 4.57 14.00 -9.17
N TRP A 20 5.60 13.48 -8.52
CA TRP A 20 5.56 12.19 -7.81
C TRP A 20 4.51 12.13 -6.71
N LEU A 21 4.17 13.27 -6.09
CA LEU A 21 3.18 13.37 -5.01
C LEU A 21 1.75 13.56 -5.52
N ARG A 22 1.54 13.86 -6.81
CA ARG A 22 0.21 13.98 -7.44
C ARG A 22 -0.24 12.68 -8.12
N GLY A 23 0.17 11.53 -7.59
CA GLY A 23 -0.59 10.31 -7.85
C GLY A 23 -2.04 10.50 -7.38
N ASP A 24 -2.99 9.78 -7.95
CA ASP A 24 -4.35 9.78 -7.43
C ASP A 24 -4.28 9.34 -5.95
N VAL A 25 -4.35 10.28 -5.01
CA VAL A 25 -4.28 10.00 -3.57
C VAL A 25 -5.49 9.21 -3.07
N ARG A 26 -6.51 9.07 -3.91
CA ARG A 26 -7.80 8.45 -3.60
C ARG A 26 -7.70 7.00 -3.13
N PRO A 27 -7.03 6.05 -3.86
CA PRO A 27 -6.85 4.68 -3.38
C PRO A 27 -6.12 4.59 -2.04
N TYR A 28 -5.06 5.37 -1.85
CA TYR A 28 -4.30 5.36 -0.60
C TYR A 28 -5.08 5.96 0.57
N ALA A 29 -5.79 7.07 0.34
CA ALA A 29 -6.65 7.68 1.35
C ALA A 29 -7.80 6.74 1.74
N PHE A 30 -8.41 6.05 0.77
CA PHE A 30 -9.44 5.05 1.05
C PHE A 30 -8.90 3.88 1.86
N GLY A 31 -7.74 3.32 1.48
CA GLY A 31 -7.08 2.27 2.26
C GLY A 31 -6.73 2.73 3.67
N ALA A 32 -6.26 3.97 3.83
CA ALA A 32 -5.94 4.55 5.14
C ALA A 32 -7.19 4.67 6.01
N ALA A 33 -8.29 5.16 5.44
CA ALA A 33 -9.57 5.24 6.14
C ALA A 33 -10.05 3.85 6.58
N VAL A 34 -9.96 2.84 5.70
CA VAL A 34 -10.32 1.46 6.05
C VAL A 34 -9.46 0.93 7.19
N VAL A 35 -8.13 1.12 7.15
CA VAL A 35 -7.23 0.69 8.22
C VAL A 35 -7.59 1.38 9.54
N VAL A 36 -7.69 2.71 9.55
CA VAL A 36 -7.98 3.47 10.78
C VAL A 36 -9.33 3.08 11.37
N VAL A 37 -10.37 2.97 10.54
CA VAL A 37 -11.73 2.62 11.01
C VAL A 37 -11.79 1.18 11.50
N ALA A 38 -11.18 0.22 10.77
CA ALA A 38 -11.18 -1.18 11.17
C ALA A 38 -10.36 -1.40 12.46
N MET A 39 -9.15 -0.85 12.53
CA MET A 39 -8.28 -0.97 13.71
C MET A 39 -8.87 -0.24 14.91
N GLY A 40 -9.43 0.95 14.69
CA GLY A 40 -10.19 1.69 15.68
C GLY A 40 -11.35 0.85 16.21
N GLY A 41 -12.22 0.36 15.32
CA GLY A 41 -13.38 -0.46 15.69
C GLY A 41 -13.00 -1.73 16.48
N ILE A 42 -11.96 -2.45 16.05
CA ILE A 42 -11.46 -3.65 16.76
C ILE A 42 -11.04 -3.31 18.19
N GLY A 43 -10.41 -2.15 18.43
CA GLY A 43 -10.05 -1.70 19.77
C GLY A 43 -11.24 -1.28 20.65
N PHE A 44 -12.46 -1.16 20.12
CA PHE A 44 -13.65 -0.84 20.93
C PHE A 44 -14.50 -2.07 21.26
N LEU A 45 -14.20 -3.23 20.68
CA LEU A 45 -14.91 -4.47 20.96
C LEU A 45 -14.37 -5.09 22.26
N PRO A 46 -15.22 -5.34 23.28
CA PRO A 46 -14.77 -5.93 24.55
C PRO A 46 -14.17 -7.34 24.39
N LEU A 47 -14.48 -8.02 23.28
CA LEU A 47 -13.85 -9.29 22.89
C LEU A 47 -12.35 -9.15 22.60
N PHE A 48 -11.88 -7.94 22.29
CA PHE A 48 -10.47 -7.58 22.11
C PHE A 48 -10.00 -6.65 23.25
N GLY A 49 -10.41 -6.95 24.49
CA GLY A 49 -10.20 -6.12 25.69
C GLY A 49 -8.73 -5.88 26.10
N GLY A 50 -7.77 -6.21 25.24
CA GLY A 50 -6.37 -5.85 25.38
C GLY A 50 -5.58 -6.17 24.09
N PRO A 51 -4.33 -5.68 23.98
CA PRO A 51 -3.41 -6.02 22.90
C PRO A 51 -3.00 -7.51 22.99
N GLY A 52 -3.89 -8.39 22.53
CA GLY A 52 -3.71 -9.83 22.50
C GLY A 52 -3.29 -10.38 21.14
N TYR A 53 -3.28 -11.71 21.04
CA TYR A 53 -3.00 -12.45 19.83
C TYR A 53 -4.00 -12.14 18.70
N GLU A 54 -5.28 -12.02 19.05
CA GLU A 54 -6.38 -11.77 18.12
C GLU A 54 -6.27 -10.38 17.48
N HIS A 55 -5.87 -9.38 18.26
CA HIS A 55 -5.60 -8.04 17.77
C HIS A 55 -4.38 -8.03 16.81
N SER A 56 -3.34 -8.78 17.16
CA SER A 56 -2.15 -8.94 16.33
C SER A 56 -2.47 -9.64 15.01
N LEU A 57 -3.34 -10.65 15.01
CA LEU A 57 -3.81 -11.30 13.78
C LEU A 57 -4.64 -10.37 12.90
N ALA A 58 -5.60 -9.64 13.50
CA ALA A 58 -6.46 -8.74 12.74
C ALA A 58 -5.66 -7.60 12.09
N THR A 59 -4.72 -7.00 12.82
CA THR A 59 -3.81 -5.96 12.30
C THR A 59 -2.91 -6.52 11.19
N GLY A 60 -2.39 -7.75 11.38
CA GLY A 60 -1.60 -8.49 10.41
C GLY A 60 -2.34 -8.94 9.16
N LEU A 61 -3.68 -8.86 9.13
CA LEU A 61 -4.48 -9.12 7.92
C LEU A 61 -4.92 -7.82 7.23
N VAL A 62 -5.44 -6.87 8.00
CA VAL A 62 -6.07 -5.65 7.48
C VAL A 62 -5.03 -4.73 6.84
N ALA A 63 -3.93 -4.43 7.53
CA ALA A 63 -2.89 -3.53 7.01
C ALA A 63 -2.25 -4.04 5.70
N PRO A 64 -1.80 -5.31 5.58
CA PRO A 64 -1.26 -5.83 4.32
C PRO A 64 -2.28 -5.87 3.20
N SER A 65 -3.54 -6.24 3.48
CA SER A 65 -4.58 -6.28 2.45
C SER A 65 -4.85 -4.89 1.90
N ALA A 66 -4.94 -3.88 2.76
CA ALA A 66 -5.10 -2.48 2.35
C ALA A 66 -3.89 -1.97 1.55
N ALA A 67 -2.67 -2.30 1.99
CA ALA A 67 -1.43 -1.99 1.28
C ALA A 67 -1.40 -2.60 -0.13
N ALA A 68 -1.75 -3.87 -0.25
CA ALA A 68 -1.79 -4.59 -1.51
C ALA A 68 -2.82 -3.98 -2.47
N ILE A 69 -4.06 -3.78 -2.01
CA ILE A 69 -5.14 -3.25 -2.84
C ILE A 69 -4.82 -1.83 -3.30
N ALA A 70 -4.42 -0.93 -2.39
CA ALA A 70 -4.13 0.45 -2.73
C ALA A 70 -2.97 0.55 -3.74
N THR A 71 -1.93 -0.25 -3.55
CA THR A 71 -0.78 -0.27 -4.47
C THR A 71 -1.14 -0.90 -5.82
N ALA A 72 -1.94 -1.97 -5.84
CA ALA A 72 -2.40 -2.57 -7.09
C ALA A 72 -3.26 -1.60 -7.90
N LEU A 73 -4.12 -0.81 -7.23
CA LEU A 73 -4.94 0.21 -7.89
C LEU A 73 -4.11 1.39 -8.42
N ASP A 74 -3.08 1.83 -7.68
CA ASP A 74 -2.16 2.88 -8.15
C ASP A 74 -1.33 2.41 -9.36
N ALA A 75 -0.73 1.23 -9.26
CA ALA A 75 0.10 0.67 -10.33
C ALA A 75 -0.72 0.32 -11.59
N SER A 76 -1.93 -0.20 -11.44
CA SER A 76 -2.82 -0.48 -12.58
C SER A 76 -3.51 0.76 -13.18
N GLY A 77 -3.66 1.81 -12.37
CA GLY A 77 -4.31 3.07 -12.75
C GLY A 77 -3.37 4.11 -13.35
N SER A 78 -2.06 3.97 -13.12
CA SER A 78 -1.04 4.90 -13.61
C SER A 78 -1.10 5.01 -15.13
N ARG A 79 -1.40 6.22 -15.60
CA ARG A 79 -1.31 6.58 -17.03
C ARG A 79 0.11 6.97 -17.45
N ASP A 80 1.01 7.04 -16.49
CA ASP A 80 2.39 7.42 -16.73
C ASP A 80 3.15 6.23 -17.32
N GLU A 81 3.32 6.27 -18.64
CA GLU A 81 4.01 5.23 -19.41
C GLU A 81 5.50 5.16 -19.07
N SER A 82 6.04 6.22 -18.45
CA SER A 82 7.45 6.32 -18.04
C SER A 82 7.75 5.70 -16.67
N ARG A 83 6.73 5.24 -15.93
CA ARG A 83 6.93 4.64 -14.62
C ARG A 83 7.63 3.28 -14.77
N THR A 84 8.79 3.13 -14.13
CA THR A 84 9.53 1.87 -14.13
C THR A 84 8.98 0.90 -13.08
N PRO A 85 9.11 -0.42 -13.24
CA PRO A 85 8.60 -1.40 -12.26
C PRO A 85 9.23 -1.19 -10.88
N LEU A 86 10.49 -0.77 -10.83
CA LEU A 86 11.19 -0.46 -9.58
C LEU A 86 10.55 0.73 -8.83
N GLN A 87 10.04 1.73 -9.57
CA GLN A 87 9.32 2.84 -8.98
C GLN A 87 7.96 2.41 -8.40
N SER A 88 7.26 1.48 -9.07
CA SER A 88 6.01 0.91 -8.55
C SER A 88 6.24 0.12 -7.26
N VAL A 89 7.30 -0.68 -7.19
CA VAL A 89 7.71 -1.39 -5.96
C VAL A 89 8.06 -0.39 -4.86
N GLY A 90 8.84 0.65 -5.15
CA GLY A 90 9.18 1.69 -4.18
C GLY A 90 7.96 2.40 -3.59
N ARG A 91 6.92 2.67 -4.41
CA ARG A 91 5.64 3.21 -3.93
C ARG A 91 4.88 2.20 -3.08
N GLY A 92 4.91 0.92 -3.42
CA GLY A 92 4.33 -0.15 -2.61
C GLY A 92 4.96 -0.25 -1.23
N VAL A 93 6.29 -0.25 -1.16
CA VAL A 93 7.05 -0.23 0.12
C VAL A 93 6.67 1.01 0.94
N LEU A 94 6.67 2.19 0.33
CA LEU A 94 6.31 3.43 1.02
C LEU A 94 4.87 3.38 1.56
N ALA A 95 3.92 2.90 0.78
CA ALA A 95 2.53 2.72 1.22
C ALA A 95 2.43 1.72 2.37
N GLY A 96 3.16 0.60 2.30
CA GLY A 96 3.25 -0.38 3.38
C GLY A 96 3.77 0.23 4.68
N ILE A 97 4.85 1.02 4.62
CA ILE A 97 5.40 1.75 5.78
C ILE A 97 4.36 2.71 6.36
N VAL A 98 3.66 3.48 5.52
CA VAL A 98 2.63 4.41 5.96
C VAL A 98 1.47 3.69 6.65
N TYR A 99 0.98 2.58 6.09
CA TYR A 99 -0.10 1.81 6.71
C TYR A 99 0.33 1.10 8.00
N ALA A 100 1.56 0.59 8.05
CA ALA A 100 2.13 0.08 9.30
C ALA A 100 2.19 1.19 10.36
N GLY A 101 2.66 2.40 9.99
CA GLY A 101 2.69 3.54 10.89
C GLY A 101 1.31 3.94 11.41
N LEU A 102 0.28 3.99 10.54
CA LEU A 102 -1.09 4.30 10.94
C LEU A 102 -1.69 3.23 11.88
N SER A 103 -1.44 1.96 11.58
CA SER A 103 -1.87 0.85 12.43
C SER A 103 -1.18 0.92 13.79
N LEU A 104 0.13 1.20 13.82
CA LEU A 104 0.89 1.37 15.06
C LEU A 104 0.36 2.53 15.90
N LEU A 105 0.13 3.69 15.26
CA LEU A 105 -0.41 4.88 15.92
C LEU A 105 -1.76 4.57 16.57
N THR A 106 -2.63 3.86 15.85
CA THR A 106 -3.95 3.45 16.35
C THR A 106 -3.82 2.51 17.54
N ALA A 107 -2.90 1.54 17.47
CA ALA A 107 -2.60 0.63 18.56
C ALA A 107 -2.04 1.36 19.79
N LEU A 108 -1.17 2.36 19.60
CA LEU A 108 -0.64 3.19 20.69
C LEU A 108 -1.72 4.06 21.35
N PHE A 109 -2.61 4.66 20.56
CA PHE A 109 -3.77 5.39 21.10
C PHE A 109 -4.67 4.48 21.92
N HIS A 110 -4.85 3.24 21.48
CA HIS A 110 -5.61 2.25 22.22
C HIS A 110 -4.89 1.88 23.53
N ALA A 111 -3.60 1.52 23.48
CA ALA A 111 -2.79 1.22 24.65
C ALA A 111 -2.76 2.37 25.67
N ALA A 112 -2.71 3.62 25.21
CA ALA A 112 -2.78 4.80 26.07
C ALA A 112 -4.14 4.94 26.77
N ARG A 113 -5.24 4.48 26.15
CA ARG A 113 -6.57 4.51 26.73
C ARG A 113 -6.81 3.41 27.76
N VAL A 114 -6.45 2.18 27.45
CA VAL A 114 -6.77 1.01 28.31
C VAL A 114 -5.64 0.63 29.26
N GLY A 115 -4.44 1.17 29.07
CA GLY A 115 -3.22 0.75 29.75
C GLY A 115 -2.58 -0.47 29.09
N ILE A 116 -1.27 -0.63 29.22
CA ILE A 116 -0.54 -1.79 28.70
C ILE A 116 0.45 -2.31 29.74
N CYS A 117 0.44 -3.62 29.96
CA CYS A 117 1.31 -4.26 30.95
C CYS A 117 2.70 -4.61 30.39
N GLU A 118 2.83 -4.75 29.06
CA GLU A 118 4.06 -5.11 28.37
C GLU A 118 4.07 -4.44 26.98
N LEU A 119 4.88 -3.39 26.81
CA LEU A 119 4.91 -2.60 25.58
C LEU A 119 5.83 -3.20 24.51
N TRP A 120 6.86 -3.95 24.92
CA TRP A 120 8.01 -4.25 24.07
C TRP A 120 7.79 -5.50 23.20
N GLY A 121 7.26 -6.56 23.79
CA GLY A 121 6.71 -7.71 23.08
C GLY A 121 5.55 -7.29 22.18
N ALA A 122 4.64 -6.44 22.64
CA ALA A 122 3.56 -5.91 21.79
C ALA A 122 4.10 -5.19 20.53
N LEU A 123 5.12 -4.34 20.67
CA LEU A 123 5.78 -3.68 19.55
C LEU A 123 6.55 -4.65 18.65
N LEU A 124 7.18 -5.67 19.22
CA LEU A 124 7.89 -6.70 18.44
C LEU A 124 6.93 -7.55 17.61
N TYR A 125 5.81 -8.01 18.19
CA TYR A 125 4.76 -8.73 17.47
C TYR A 125 4.12 -7.86 16.39
N PHE A 126 3.89 -6.59 16.68
CA PHE A 126 3.40 -5.64 15.70
C PHE A 126 4.37 -5.49 14.52
N ALA A 127 5.66 -5.28 14.79
CA ALA A 127 6.68 -5.09 13.77
C ALA A 127 6.81 -6.33 12.86
N LEU A 128 6.82 -7.52 13.46
CA LEU A 128 6.91 -8.79 12.74
C LEU A 128 5.67 -9.07 11.88
N ASN A 129 4.48 -8.75 12.39
CA ASN A 129 3.23 -9.10 11.72
C ASN A 129 2.72 -7.96 10.82
N ALA A 130 2.22 -6.88 11.41
CA ALA A 130 1.64 -5.76 10.68
C ALA A 130 2.72 -4.95 9.93
N GLY A 131 3.90 -4.77 10.53
CA GLY A 131 5.01 -4.02 9.94
C GLY A 131 5.53 -4.66 8.66
N LEU A 132 6.16 -5.84 8.78
CA LEU A 132 6.68 -6.58 7.63
C LEU A 132 5.55 -6.99 6.67
N GLY A 133 4.41 -7.42 7.20
CA GLY A 133 3.23 -7.78 6.41
C GLY A 133 2.80 -6.64 5.50
N ALA A 134 2.64 -5.41 6.01
CA ALA A 134 2.22 -4.26 5.21
C ALA A 134 3.21 -3.92 4.08
N ILE A 135 4.52 -4.04 4.34
CA ILE A 135 5.56 -3.83 3.33
C ILE A 135 5.45 -4.88 2.23
N VAL A 136 5.40 -6.17 2.60
CA VAL A 136 5.28 -7.29 1.65
C VAL A 136 3.96 -7.19 0.87
N GLY A 137 2.87 -6.84 1.53
CA GLY A 137 1.57 -6.58 0.90
C GLY A 137 1.64 -5.46 -0.13
N GLY A 138 2.32 -4.35 0.20
CA GLY A 138 2.58 -3.26 -0.74
C GLY A 138 3.39 -3.70 -1.97
N VAL A 139 4.47 -4.44 -1.77
CA VAL A 139 5.29 -5.00 -2.86
C VAL A 139 4.46 -5.95 -3.75
N TRP A 140 3.68 -6.83 -3.15
CA TRP A 140 2.79 -7.75 -3.86
C TRP A 140 1.73 -7.00 -4.67
N GLY A 141 1.13 -5.96 -4.09
CA GLY A 141 0.19 -5.08 -4.78
C GLY A 141 0.81 -4.41 -6.00
N ALA A 142 2.05 -3.91 -5.88
CA ALA A 142 2.78 -3.34 -7.02
C ALA A 142 2.96 -4.36 -8.14
N PHE A 143 3.38 -5.58 -7.81
CA PHE A 143 3.53 -6.67 -8.77
C PHE A 143 2.22 -7.01 -9.49
N VAL A 144 1.12 -7.20 -8.75
CA VAL A 144 -0.20 -7.49 -9.34
C VAL A 144 -0.68 -6.33 -10.22
N GLY A 145 -0.48 -5.08 -9.79
CA GLY A 145 -0.86 -3.91 -10.57
C GLY A 145 -0.11 -3.81 -11.90
N GLU A 146 1.20 -4.07 -11.90
CA GLU A 146 2.02 -4.13 -13.11
C GLU A 146 1.61 -5.28 -14.04
N LEU A 147 1.33 -6.47 -13.48
CA LEU A 147 0.86 -7.61 -14.26
C LEU A 147 -0.46 -7.30 -14.98
N VAL A 148 -1.42 -6.69 -14.28
CA VAL A 148 -2.70 -6.27 -14.88
C VAL A 148 -2.47 -5.20 -15.94
N SER A 149 -1.59 -4.22 -15.70
CA SER A 149 -1.19 -3.22 -16.70
C SER A 149 -0.58 -3.85 -17.95
N ALA A 150 0.28 -4.85 -17.80
CA ALA A 150 0.91 -5.54 -18.91
C ALA A 150 -0.09 -6.35 -19.75
N LEU A 151 -0.97 -7.13 -19.12
CA LEU A 151 -2.03 -7.91 -19.80
C LEU A 151 -2.95 -7.01 -20.62
N VAL A 152 -3.25 -5.86 -20.05
CA VAL A 152 -4.05 -4.81 -20.67
C VAL A 152 -3.37 -4.21 -21.91
N ARG A 153 -2.06 -3.90 -21.84
CA ARG A 153 -1.31 -3.31 -22.95
C ARG A 153 -1.23 -4.28 -24.13
N ARG A 154 -1.20 -5.59 -23.86
CA ARG A 154 -1.21 -6.65 -24.87
C ARG A 154 -2.58 -6.87 -25.55
N GLY A 155 -3.60 -6.08 -25.23
CA GLY A 155 -4.92 -6.17 -25.87
C GLY A 155 -5.80 -7.33 -25.39
N HIS A 156 -5.36 -8.12 -24.40
CA HIS A 156 -6.13 -9.25 -23.87
C HIS A 156 -7.39 -8.82 -23.08
N VAL A 157 -7.48 -7.56 -22.63
CA VAL A 157 -8.60 -7.08 -21.79
C VAL A 157 -9.11 -5.71 -22.24
N THR A 158 -10.28 -5.68 -22.89
CA THR A 158 -10.87 -4.52 -23.58
C THR A 158 -11.76 -3.58 -22.74
N ARG A 159 -11.90 -3.75 -21.40
CA ARG A 159 -12.73 -2.83 -20.57
C ARG A 159 -12.04 -2.28 -19.32
N ARG A 160 -11.97 -0.94 -19.21
CA ARG A 160 -11.46 -0.20 -18.02
C ARG A 160 -12.11 -0.62 -16.69
N ARG A 161 -13.41 -0.98 -16.67
CA ARG A 161 -14.09 -1.49 -15.46
C ARG A 161 -13.59 -2.88 -15.03
N ARG A 162 -13.25 -3.75 -15.99
CA ARG A 162 -12.72 -5.09 -15.68
C ARG A 162 -11.34 -5.02 -15.03
N ARG A 163 -10.51 -4.02 -15.37
CA ARG A 163 -9.17 -3.85 -14.80
C ARG A 163 -9.18 -3.72 -13.27
N LYS A 164 -10.03 -2.85 -12.73
CA LYS A 164 -10.11 -2.62 -11.28
C LYS A 164 -10.57 -3.87 -10.52
N VAL A 165 -11.59 -4.55 -11.06
CA VAL A 165 -12.13 -5.77 -10.46
C VAL A 165 -11.09 -6.89 -10.54
N LEU A 166 -10.39 -7.05 -11.67
CA LEU A 166 -9.35 -8.06 -11.82
C LEU A 166 -8.16 -7.80 -10.88
N SER A 167 -7.71 -6.56 -10.72
CA SER A 167 -6.63 -6.22 -9.79
C SER A 167 -6.99 -6.53 -8.34
N VAL A 168 -8.21 -6.21 -7.91
CA VAL A 168 -8.70 -6.52 -6.56
C VAL A 168 -8.87 -8.02 -6.35
N LEU A 169 -9.41 -8.73 -7.34
CA LEU A 169 -9.57 -10.18 -7.26
C LEU A 169 -8.23 -10.93 -7.29
N LEU A 170 -7.27 -10.50 -8.12
CA LEU A 170 -5.92 -11.08 -8.16
C LEU A 170 -5.10 -10.75 -6.92
N SER A 171 -5.32 -9.57 -6.32
CA SER A 171 -4.64 -9.21 -5.08
C SER A 171 -5.18 -10.00 -3.87
N LEU A 172 -6.46 -10.39 -3.90
CA LEU A 172 -7.10 -11.16 -2.83
C LEU A 172 -7.07 -12.68 -3.05
N GLY A 173 -7.05 -13.11 -4.32
CA GLY A 173 -7.14 -14.50 -4.72
C GLY A 173 -5.97 -14.86 -5.61
N GLY A 174 -4.94 -15.48 -5.02
CA GLY A 174 -3.95 -16.26 -5.76
C GLY A 174 -4.56 -17.52 -6.38
N ARG A 175 -5.60 -17.36 -7.20
CA ARG A 175 -6.28 -18.47 -7.88
C ARG A 175 -5.85 -18.45 -9.33
N SER A 176 -4.95 -19.37 -9.67
CA SER A 176 -4.42 -19.58 -11.02
C SER A 176 -5.56 -19.63 -12.04
N PRO A 177 -5.44 -18.94 -13.20
CA PRO A 177 -6.39 -19.14 -14.28
C PRO A 177 -6.31 -20.60 -14.70
N ALA A 178 -7.43 -21.31 -14.57
CA ALA A 178 -7.56 -22.68 -15.06
C ALA A 178 -7.17 -22.69 -16.55
N SER A 179 -6.15 -23.46 -16.87
CA SER A 179 -5.75 -23.78 -18.24
C SER A 179 -6.87 -24.58 -18.89
N SER A 180 -7.48 -24.00 -19.93
CA SER A 180 -8.36 -24.67 -20.89
C SER A 180 -7.74 -24.52 -22.27
#